data_AF-A0A3N0B9M8-F1
#
_entry.id   AF-A0A3N0B9M8-F1
#
_cell.length_a   1.000
_cell.length_b   1.000
_cell.length_c   1.000
_cell.angle_alpha   90.00
_cell.angle_beta   90.00
_cell.angle_gamma   90.00
#
_symmetry.space_group_name_H-M   'P 1'
#
loop_
_entity.id
_entity.type
_entity.pdbx_description
1 polymer ?
#
loop_
_entity_poly.entity_id
_entity_poly.type
_entity_poly.pdbx_seq_one_letter_code
_entity_poly.pdbx_strand_id
1 'polypeptide(L)' 'MPTIDTIKEVLQENLDIDPADVTEESTFDSLGIDSLDMVELICDLEEKCEVDFGEPEGLNSVGDLVTYVDSL' A
#
# COMPACT_ATOMS: atom_id res chain seq x y z
N MET A 1 5.90 -5.22 12.47
CA MET A 1 6.52 -4.26 11.53
C MET A 1 5.45 -3.22 11.25
N PRO A 2 5.79 -1.94 11.14
CA PRO A 2 4.79 -0.96 10.75
C PRO A 2 4.40 -1.28 9.29
N THR A 3 3.11 -1.38 9.03
CA THR A 3 2.57 -1.77 7.72
C THR A 3 3.15 -0.92 6.58
N ILE A 4 3.41 0.35 6.87
CA ILE A 4 4.01 1.30 5.92
C ILE A 4 5.38 0.85 5.39
N ASP A 5 6.21 0.17 6.19
CA ASP A 5 7.51 -0.32 5.72
C ASP A 5 7.33 -1.45 4.71
N THR A 6 6.39 -2.36 4.94
CA THR A 6 6.07 -3.43 3.98
C THR A 6 5.50 -2.85 2.69
N ILE A 7 4.59 -1.88 2.79
CA ILE A 7 4.03 -1.18 1.62
C ILE A 7 5.14 -0.51 0.82
N LYS A 8 6.08 0.17 1.49
CA LYS A 8 7.23 0.81 0.86
C LYS A 8 8.12 -0.18 0.11
N GLU A 9 8.43 -1.32 0.71
CA GLU A 9 9.21 -2.37 0.04
C GLU A 9 8.48 -2.90 -1.20
N VAL A 10 7.19 -3.21 -1.08
CA VAL A 10 6.39 -3.74 -2.20
C VAL A 10 6.27 -2.71 -3.32
N LEU A 11 6.05 -1.43 -3.01
CA LEU A 11 6.03 -0.35 -4.00
C LEU A 11 7.38 -0.15 -4.68
N GLN A 12 8.48 -0.26 -3.93
CA GLN A 12 9.81 -0.15 -4.50
C GLN A 12 10.12 -1.34 -5.43
N GLU A 13 9.77 -2.56 -5.04
CA GLU A 13 10.06 -3.77 -5.83
C GLU A 13 9.15 -3.91 -7.06
N ASN A 14 7.86 -3.60 -6.94
CA ASN A 14 6.89 -3.76 -8.03
C ASN A 14 6.85 -2.55 -8.98
N LEU A 15 6.95 -1.32 -8.43
CA LEU A 15 6.69 -0.08 -9.18
C LEU A 15 7.92 0.82 -9.32
N ASP A 16 9.08 0.43 -8.78
CA ASP A 16 10.31 1.23 -8.77
C ASP A 16 10.12 2.61 -8.08
N ILE A 17 9.16 2.70 -7.15
CA ILE A 17 8.85 3.92 -6.41
C ILE A 17 9.81 4.05 -5.22
N ASP A 18 10.42 5.23 -5.05
CA ASP A 18 11.33 5.46 -3.94
C ASP A 18 10.56 5.45 -2.60
N PRO A 19 10.93 4.60 -1.63
CA PRO A 19 10.28 4.56 -0.32
C PRO A 19 10.41 5.87 0.47
N ALA A 20 11.31 6.78 0.06
CA ALA A 20 11.41 8.12 0.60
C ALA A 20 10.25 9.04 0.15
N ASP A 21 9.71 8.84 -1.05
CA ASP A 21 8.57 9.60 -1.59
C ASP A 21 7.22 9.06 -1.08
N VAL A 22 7.20 7.82 -0.62
CA VAL A 22 6.03 7.19 0.02
C VAL A 22 5.88 7.75 1.44
N THR A 23 5.01 8.73 1.60
CA THR A 23 4.65 9.32 2.90
C THR A 23 3.16 9.13 3.17
N GLU A 24 2.73 9.25 4.42
CA GLU A 24 1.31 9.15 4.80
C GLU A 24 0.45 10.22 4.09
N GLU A 25 1.05 11.36 3.74
CA GLU A 25 0.40 12.46 3.01
C GLU A 25 0.40 12.24 1.47
N SER A 26 1.23 11.32 0.96
CA SER A 26 1.32 11.02 -0.47
C SER A 26 0.07 10.27 -0.93
N THR A 27 -0.47 10.66 -2.09
CA THR A 27 -1.60 9.98 -2.71
C THR A 27 -1.14 8.93 -3.70
N PHE A 28 -1.91 7.86 -3.87
CA PHE A 28 -1.62 6.81 -4.86
C PHE A 28 -1.48 7.40 -6.27
N ASP A 29 -2.37 8.34 -6.61
CA ASP A 29 -2.33 9.09 -7.86
C ASP A 29 -1.01 9.88 -8.04
N SER A 30 -0.50 10.51 -6.97
CA SER A 30 0.77 11.26 -7.02
C SER A 30 1.99 10.37 -7.17
N LEU A 31 1.90 9.14 -6.67
CA LEU A 31 2.93 8.11 -6.76
C LEU A 31 2.84 7.33 -8.09
N GLY A 32 1.82 7.58 -8.90
CA GLY A 32 1.59 6.87 -10.16
C GLY A 32 1.07 5.45 -9.96
N ILE A 33 0.39 5.19 -8.83
CA ILE A 33 -0.21 3.92 -8.47
C ILE A 33 -1.64 3.92 -8.98
N ASP A 34 -1.95 3.00 -9.90
CA ASP A 34 -3.28 2.80 -10.43
C ASP A 34 -4.08 1.79 -9.57
N SER A 35 -5.37 1.65 -9.88
CA SER A 35 -6.24 0.69 -9.17
C SER A 35 -5.78 -0.76 -9.30
N LEU A 36 -5.05 -1.13 -10.36
CA LEU A 36 -4.49 -2.47 -10.52
C LEU A 36 -3.30 -2.71 -9.59
N ASP A 37 -2.41 -1.71 -9.52
CA ASP A 37 -1.23 -1.77 -8.66
C ASP A 37 -1.63 -1.88 -7.18
N MET A 38 -2.70 -1.19 -6.78
CA MET A 38 -3.30 -1.31 -5.46
C MET A 38 -3.80 -2.72 -5.16
N VAL A 39 -4.41 -3.40 -6.13
CA VAL A 39 -4.88 -4.79 -5.95
C VAL A 39 -3.69 -5.75 -5.80
N GLU A 40 -2.64 -5.59 -6.61
CA GLU A 40 -1.42 -6.39 -6.47
C GLU A 40 -0.76 -6.17 -5.11
N LEU A 41 -0.67 -4.91 -4.67
CA LEU A 41 -0.08 -4.56 -3.38
C LEU A 41 -0.86 -5.14 -2.19
N ILE A 42 -2.20 -5.09 -2.23
CA ILE A 42 -3.05 -5.72 -1.23
C ILE A 42 -2.82 -7.23 -1.23
N CYS A 43 -2.85 -7.91 -2.38
CA CYS A 43 -2.60 -9.35 -2.44
C CYS A 43 -1.23 -9.75 -1.88
N ASP A 44 -0.18 -9.01 -2.20
CA ASP A 44 1.17 -9.24 -1.65
C ASP A 44 1.21 -9.07 -0.12
N LEU A 45 0.49 -8.07 0.40
CA LEU A 45 0.36 -7.86 1.83
C LEU A 45 -0.44 -9.00 2.48
N GLU A 46 -1.55 -9.43 1.88
CA GLU A 46 -2.38 -10.54 2.36
C GLU A 46 -1.56 -11.83 2.49
N GLU A 47 -0.75 -12.14 1.48
CA GLU A 47 0.13 -13.32 1.49
C GLU A 47 1.22 -13.19 2.56
N LYS A 48 1.87 -12.02 2.68
CA LYS A 48 2.93 -11.79 3.68
C LYS A 48 2.41 -11.79 5.12
N CYS A 49 1.20 -11.28 5.33
CA CYS A 49 0.60 -11.16 6.65
C CYS A 49 -0.29 -12.37 7.01
N GLU A 50 -0.51 -13.31 6.08
CA GLU A 50 -1.44 -14.44 6.22
C GLU A 50 -2.85 -14.02 6.66
N VAL A 51 -3.32 -12.87 6.16
CA VAL A 51 -4.63 -12.28 6.47
C VAL A 51 -5.32 -11.84 5.17
N ASP A 52 -6.64 -11.70 5.24
CA ASP A 52 -7.47 -11.23 4.13
C ASP A 52 -7.87 -9.78 4.45
N PHE A 53 -7.31 -8.84 3.69
CA PHE A 53 -7.60 -7.41 3.80
C PHE A 53 -8.83 -7.07 2.96
N GLY A 54 -9.13 -7.83 1.91
CA GLY A 54 -10.21 -7.56 0.96
C GLY A 54 -9.88 -6.37 0.04
N GLU A 55 -10.85 -5.89 -0.73
CA GLU A 55 -10.67 -4.71 -1.59
C GLU A 55 -11.06 -3.44 -0.82
N PRO A 56 -10.10 -2.61 -0.37
CA PRO A 56 -10.43 -1.36 0.27
C PRO A 56 -10.94 -0.34 -0.76
N GLU A 57 -12.23 0.01 -0.65
CA GLU A 57 -12.83 1.04 -1.49
C GLU A 57 -12.57 2.44 -0.92
N GLY A 58 -12.12 3.37 -1.77
CA GLY A 58 -12.01 4.79 -1.42
C GLY A 58 -10.72 5.19 -0.70
N LEU A 59 -9.66 4.39 -0.78
CA LEU A 59 -8.34 4.82 -0.35
C LEU A 59 -7.76 5.84 -1.34
N ASN A 60 -7.34 7.00 -0.83
CA ASN A 60 -6.76 8.06 -1.66
C ASN A 60 -5.28 8.26 -1.35
N SER A 61 -4.87 8.02 -0.09
CA SER A 61 -3.51 8.21 0.39
C SER A 61 -2.90 6.94 0.95
N VAL A 62 -1.56 6.90 0.97
CA VAL A 62 -0.81 5.81 1.61
C VAL A 62 -1.18 5.72 3.10
N GLY A 63 -1.41 6.85 3.77
CA GLY A 63 -1.86 6.87 5.16
C GLY A 63 -3.22 6.17 5.36
N ASP A 64 -4.15 6.32 4.41
CA ASP A 64 -5.45 5.63 4.46
C ASP A 64 -5.26 4.11 4.38
N LEU A 65 -4.41 3.65 3.46
CA LEU A 65 -4.10 2.22 3.29
C LEU A 65 -3.42 1.64 4.52
N VAL A 66 -2.40 2.34 5.05
CA VAL A 66 -1.71 1.94 6.27
C VAL A 66 -2.70 1.82 7.41
N THR A 67 -3.55 2.82 7.60
CA THR A 67 -4.58 2.82 8.65
C THR A 67 -5.60 1.70 8.46
N TYR A 68 -6.01 1.45 7.22
CA TYR A 68 -6.93 0.37 6.89
C TYR A 68 -6.38 -0.98 7.31
N VAL A 69 -5.14 -1.26 6.90
CA VAL A 69 -4.44 -2.51 7.21
C VAL A 69 -4.11 -2.64 8.70
N ASP A 70 -3.74 -1.54 9.38
CA ASP A 70 -3.46 -1.54 10.84
C ASP A 70 -4.74 -1.68 11.69
N SER A 71 -5.92 -1.40 11.10
CA SER A 71 -7.21 -1.51 11.80
C SER A 71 -7.79 -2.93 11.84
N LEU A 72 -7.18 -3.87 11.11
CA LEU A 72 -7.57 -5.29 11.06
C LEU A 72 -6.82 -6.12 12.10
#